data_AF-A0A502EFE0-F1
#
_entry.id   AF-A0A502EFE0-F1
#
_cell.length_a   1.000
_cell.length_b   1.000
_cell.length_c   1.000
_cell.angle_alpha   90.00
_cell.angle_beta   90.00
_cell.angle_gamma   90.00
#
_symmetry.space_group_name_H-M   'P 1'
#
loop_
_entity.id
_entity.type
_entity.pdbx_description
1 polymer ?
#
loop_
_entity_poly.entity_id
_entity_poly.type
_entity_poly.pdbx_seq_one_letter_code
_entity_poly.pdbx_strand_id
1 'polypeptide(L)'
;MSVAARRWLHSEDRYYWITSYLATRGLQRATCRLIAANMLALSAIPLILMLSDLGPKGSRNRWLAVAVSVCCIAMASLWLKSSWPTRLQSRLCVGIGSILIAIACLIDANAAIGLVGAGAFVVVAAFTAMFHDGWLLAYTWLVGAATLLALAVRVFGFAPAVAIAGIALFTIINAFVVFICRSVIRLVDTDVPYGELEPLTGLLTRDAFSDRVATIVARDRVNDRFLAIVVVSLDSFSLLTAMRGDADGNQARVAIGHRISETLRRDAVLAHIGESEYLVADTFHTTDATVLTERLHHTVRTSPHRLTASIGVVLTPLNQLVGHPPHDVVEELITIAMTNVYTARMDGGHSTRTTANPRLTSLEDLDSDGWDDDLSA
;
A
#
# COMPACT_ATOMS: atom_id res chain seq x y z
N MET A 1 -23.27 -6.30 19.27
CA MET A 1 -22.27 -5.56 18.46
C MET A 1 -22.87 -5.25 17.10
N SER A 2 -22.94 -3.97 16.72
CA SER A 2 -23.46 -3.55 15.41
C SER A 2 -22.56 -4.04 14.26
N VAL A 3 -23.13 -4.18 13.06
CA VAL A 3 -22.39 -4.53 11.83
C VAL A 3 -21.23 -3.55 11.58
N ALA A 4 -21.44 -2.26 11.88
CA ALA A 4 -20.41 -1.23 11.83
C ALA A 4 -19.23 -1.48 12.79
N ALA A 5 -19.49 -1.98 14.01
CA ALA A 5 -18.45 -2.31 14.97
C ALA A 5 -17.61 -3.52 14.52
N ARG A 6 -18.26 -4.54 13.90
CA ARG A 6 -17.55 -5.68 13.32
C ARG A 6 -16.67 -5.28 12.13
N ARG A 7 -17.18 -4.43 11.24
CA ARG A 7 -16.45 -3.95 10.06
C ARG A 7 -15.25 -3.05 10.45
N TRP A 8 -15.37 -2.28 11.54
CA TRP A 8 -14.26 -1.49 12.10
C TRP A 8 -13.18 -2.35 12.75
N LEU A 9 -13.55 -3.41 13.46
CA LEU A 9 -12.61 -4.34 14.09
C LEU A 9 -11.85 -5.19 13.05
N HIS A 10 -12.48 -5.49 11.92
CA HIS A 10 -11.88 -6.24 10.80
C HIS A 10 -11.22 -5.35 9.74
N SER A 11 -10.98 -4.05 10.00
CA SER A 11 -10.23 -3.23 9.05
C SER A 11 -8.87 -3.85 8.79
N GLU A 12 -8.53 -4.08 7.52
CA GLU A 12 -7.25 -4.67 7.13
C GLU A 12 -6.07 -3.85 7.65
N ASP A 13 -5.01 -4.56 8.01
CA ASP A 13 -3.79 -3.97 8.55
C ASP A 13 -3.02 -3.27 7.42
N ARG A 14 -2.92 -1.94 7.52
CA ARG A 14 -2.35 -1.07 6.49
C ARG A 14 -0.84 -0.91 6.59
N TYR A 15 -0.18 -1.71 7.44
CA TYR A 15 1.25 -1.57 7.74
C TYR A 15 2.09 -1.52 6.47
N TYR A 16 1.99 -2.51 5.59
CA TYR A 16 2.82 -2.58 4.40
C TYR A 16 2.51 -1.48 3.38
N TRP A 17 1.24 -1.08 3.25
CA TRP A 17 0.81 0.00 2.34
C TRP A 17 1.39 1.37 2.75
N ILE A 18 1.30 1.74 4.04
CA ILE A 18 1.91 3.01 4.48
C ILE A 18 3.43 2.94 4.34
N THR A 19 4.05 1.78 4.58
CA THR A 19 5.50 1.65 4.45
C THR A 19 5.99 1.78 3.02
N SER A 20 5.28 1.21 2.03
CA SER A 20 5.61 1.38 0.62
C SER A 20 5.38 2.82 0.18
N TYR A 21 4.31 3.47 0.64
CA TYR A 21 4.05 4.89 0.37
C TYR A 21 5.15 5.82 0.93
N LEU A 22 5.67 5.52 2.12
CA LEU A 22 6.81 6.26 2.69
C LEU A 22 8.12 5.98 1.95
N ALA A 23 8.32 4.75 1.47
CA ALA A 23 9.50 4.36 0.72
C ALA A 23 9.56 5.06 -0.66
N THR A 24 8.45 5.07 -1.40
CA THR A 24 8.34 5.73 -2.71
C THR A 24 8.58 7.23 -2.63
N ARG A 25 8.20 7.88 -1.53
CA ARG A 25 8.47 9.32 -1.29
C ARG A 25 9.83 9.62 -0.64
N GLY A 26 10.66 8.60 -0.39
CA GLY A 26 11.95 8.76 0.29
C GLY A 26 11.86 9.18 1.77
N LEU A 27 10.66 9.14 2.37
CA LEU A 27 10.38 9.58 3.74
C LEU A 27 10.58 8.47 4.79
N GLN A 28 10.84 7.25 4.36
CA GLN A 28 11.01 6.09 5.22
C GLN A 28 12.07 6.31 6.32
N ARG A 29 13.29 6.76 5.96
CA ARG A 29 14.36 7.02 6.95
C ARG A 29 14.06 8.18 7.89
N ALA A 30 13.34 9.20 7.41
CA ALA A 30 12.93 10.32 8.27
C ALA A 30 11.89 9.86 9.30
N THR A 31 10.92 9.07 8.87
CA THR A 31 9.86 8.52 9.74
C THR A 31 10.43 7.56 10.78
N CYS A 32 11.34 6.65 10.40
CA CYS A 32 12.05 5.78 11.35
C CYS A 32 12.78 6.59 12.44
N ARG A 33 13.54 7.62 12.04
CA ARG A 33 14.28 8.48 12.97
C ARG A 33 13.35 9.25 13.90
N LEU A 34 12.21 9.74 13.38
CA LEU A 34 11.19 10.42 14.20
C LEU A 34 10.59 9.47 15.25
N ILE A 35 10.22 8.25 14.86
CA ILE A 35 9.68 7.24 15.78
C ILE A 35 10.72 6.87 16.85
N ALA A 36 11.96 6.61 16.44
CA ALA A 36 13.06 6.33 17.37
C ALA A 36 13.31 7.50 18.33
N ALA A 37 13.35 8.74 17.83
CA ALA A 37 13.54 9.93 18.65
C ALA A 37 12.41 10.10 19.67
N ASN A 38 11.16 9.85 19.28
CA ASN A 38 10.03 9.89 20.20
C ASN A 38 10.11 8.80 21.27
N MET A 39 10.50 7.57 20.92
CA MET A 39 10.72 6.49 21.89
C MET A 39 11.83 6.83 22.90
N LEU A 40 12.93 7.43 22.43
CA LEU A 40 14.03 7.87 23.29
C LEU A 40 13.66 9.07 24.17
N ALA A 41 12.86 10.01 23.66
CA ALA A 41 12.36 11.13 24.44
C ALA A 41 11.44 10.63 25.56
N LEU A 42 10.53 9.70 25.26
CA LEU A 42 9.65 9.08 26.26
C LEU A 42 10.42 8.23 27.28
N SER A 43 11.51 7.58 26.89
CA SER A 43 12.33 6.79 27.83
C SER A 43 13.14 7.64 28.80
N ALA A 44 13.42 8.90 28.47
CA ALA A 44 14.12 9.82 29.36
C ALA A 44 13.23 10.32 30.52
N ILE A 45 11.91 10.41 30.33
CA ILE A 45 10.98 11.02 31.29
C ILE A 45 11.04 10.33 32.68
N PRO A 46 10.92 9.00 32.81
CA PRO A 46 10.99 8.35 34.12
C PRO A 46 12.34 8.55 34.82
N LEU A 47 13.44 8.62 34.06
CA LEU A 47 14.79 8.84 34.60
C LEU A 47 14.95 10.27 35.11
N ILE A 48 14.42 11.26 34.38
CA ILE A 48 14.43 12.66 34.82
C ILE A 48 13.57 12.82 36.08
N LEU A 49 12.40 12.17 36.14
CA LEU A 49 11.52 12.20 37.30
C LEU A 49 12.15 11.58 38.55
N MET A 50 13.11 10.66 38.43
CA MET A 50 13.86 10.13 39.58
C MET A 50 14.67 11.20 40.32
N LEU A 51 14.99 12.33 39.66
CA LEU A 51 15.67 13.47 40.28
C LEU A 51 14.71 14.35 41.11
N SER A 52 13.40 14.13 40.98
CA SER A 52 12.35 14.90 41.65
C SER A 52 11.71 14.11 42.79
N ASP A 53 11.28 14.82 43.83
CA ASP A 53 10.51 14.25 44.94
C ASP A 53 9.11 13.77 44.53
N LEU A 54 8.65 14.15 43.34
CA LEU A 54 7.34 13.78 42.82
C LEU A 54 7.38 12.48 41.99
N GLY A 55 8.57 12.04 41.59
CA GLY A 55 8.78 10.84 40.79
C GLY A 55 8.74 9.52 41.59
N PRO A 56 9.27 8.42 41.05
CA PRO A 56 9.17 7.10 41.66
C PRO A 56 9.99 6.97 42.95
N LYS A 57 9.31 6.60 44.04
CA LYS A 57 9.91 6.39 45.37
C LYS A 57 10.10 4.92 45.71
N GLY A 58 11.15 4.63 46.49
CA GLY A 58 11.51 3.28 46.89
C GLY A 58 12.32 2.53 45.83
N SER A 59 13.08 1.53 46.26
CA SER A 59 13.98 0.74 45.41
C SER A 59 13.24 0.06 44.25
N ARG A 60 12.07 -0.53 44.52
CA ARG A 60 11.24 -1.22 43.53
C ARG A 60 10.83 -0.31 42.36
N ASN A 61 10.23 0.85 42.65
CA ASN A 61 9.70 1.73 41.60
C ASN A 61 10.82 2.39 40.79
N ARG A 62 11.97 2.67 41.41
CA ARG A 62 13.16 3.16 40.71
C ARG A 62 13.73 2.12 39.74
N TRP A 63 13.81 0.85 40.17
CA TRP A 63 14.20 -0.24 39.27
C TRP A 63 13.22 -0.43 38.11
N LEU A 64 11.92 -0.32 38.36
CA LEU A 64 10.91 -0.34 37.30
C LEU A 64 11.09 0.82 36.31
N ALA A 65 11.38 2.03 36.77
CA ALA A 65 11.65 3.18 35.89
C ALA A 65 12.87 2.93 34.97
N VAL A 66 13.95 2.37 35.52
CA VAL A 66 15.14 2.00 34.74
C VAL A 66 14.82 0.88 33.74
N ALA A 67 14.10 -0.17 34.17
CA ALA A 67 13.72 -1.28 33.29
C ALA A 67 12.85 -0.80 32.12
N VAL A 68 11.87 0.05 32.38
CA VAL A 68 11.04 0.69 31.34
C VAL A 68 11.92 1.44 30.35
N SER A 69 12.86 2.25 30.85
CA SER A 69 13.74 3.05 30.02
C SER A 69 14.63 2.19 29.12
N VAL A 70 15.22 1.11 29.67
CA VAL A 70 16.04 0.14 28.93
C VAL A 70 15.21 -0.55 27.84
N CYS A 71 14.00 -1.01 28.15
CA CYS A 71 13.13 -1.65 27.16
C CYS A 71 12.73 -0.68 26.03
N CYS A 72 12.42 0.58 26.35
CA CYS A 72 12.14 1.60 25.33
C CYS A 72 13.35 1.89 24.42
N ILE A 73 14.56 1.98 24.98
CA ILE A 73 15.80 2.15 24.21
C ILE A 73 16.05 0.93 23.30
N ALA A 74 15.86 -0.29 23.82
CA ALA A 74 15.99 -1.51 23.04
C ALA A 74 15.00 -1.53 21.85
N MET A 75 13.74 -1.15 22.07
CA MET A 75 12.77 -1.02 20.98
C MET A 75 13.16 0.09 19.99
N ALA A 76 13.63 1.24 20.46
CA ALA A 76 14.08 2.33 19.60
C ALA A 76 15.25 1.92 18.68
N SER A 77 16.14 1.04 19.14
CA SER A 77 17.25 0.52 18.33
C SER A 77 16.77 -0.24 17.07
N LEU A 78 15.58 -0.85 17.11
CA LEU A 78 14.98 -1.52 15.95
C LEU A 78 14.65 -0.52 14.84
N TRP A 79 14.25 0.70 15.23
CA TRP A 79 13.87 1.79 14.31
C TRP A 79 15.08 2.59 13.80
N LEU A 80 16.25 2.45 14.43
CA LEU A 80 17.51 3.07 13.98
C LEU A 80 18.25 2.23 12.94
N LYS A 81 17.85 0.97 12.71
CA LYS A 81 18.44 0.11 11.68
C LYS A 81 18.12 0.62 10.28
N SER A 82 18.96 0.27 9.30
CA SER A 82 18.78 0.62 7.89
C SER A 82 17.55 -0.02 7.26
N SER A 83 17.10 -1.15 7.80
CA SER A 83 15.88 -1.86 7.41
C SER A 83 14.69 -1.44 8.27
N TRP A 84 13.54 -1.29 7.64
CA TRP A 84 12.28 -0.99 8.33
C TRP A 84 11.83 -2.19 9.17
N PRO A 85 11.30 -2.00 10.40
CA PRO A 85 10.86 -3.11 11.25
C PRO A 85 9.80 -3.98 10.58
N THR A 86 9.83 -5.28 10.85
CA THR A 86 8.78 -6.17 10.35
C THR A 86 7.43 -5.87 11.03
N ARG A 87 6.33 -6.31 10.42
CA ARG A 87 4.98 -6.16 10.98
C ARG A 87 4.88 -6.72 12.41
N LEU A 88 5.47 -7.89 12.64
CA LEU A 88 5.51 -8.51 13.96
C LEU A 88 6.29 -7.66 14.96
N GLN A 89 7.47 -7.15 14.58
CA GLN A 89 8.28 -6.28 15.45
C GLN A 89 7.53 -5.00 15.82
N SER A 90 6.83 -4.37 14.87
CA SER A 90 6.04 -3.16 15.14
C SER A 90 4.85 -3.44 16.06
N ARG A 91 4.12 -4.53 15.85
CA ARG A 91 3.03 -4.97 16.74
C ARG A 91 3.51 -5.23 18.17
N LEU A 92 4.66 -5.91 18.31
CA LEU A 92 5.30 -6.14 19.61
C LEU A 92 5.71 -4.81 20.27
N CYS A 93 6.24 -3.85 19.51
CA CYS A 93 6.57 -2.52 20.04
C CYS A 93 5.33 -1.79 20.58
N VAL A 94 4.20 -1.84 19.87
CA VAL A 94 2.94 -1.23 20.33
C VAL A 94 2.41 -1.94 21.58
N GLY A 95 2.40 -3.28 21.57
CA GLY A 95 1.94 -4.10 22.69
C GLY A 95 2.76 -3.86 23.95
N ILE A 96 4.07 -4.10 23.87
CA ILE A 96 5.02 -3.92 24.98
C ILE A 96 5.03 -2.45 25.41
N GLY A 97 5.14 -1.51 24.46
CA GLY A 97 5.17 -0.07 24.73
C GLY A 97 3.95 0.42 25.50
N SER A 98 2.75 -0.09 25.20
CA SER A 98 1.52 0.27 25.94
C SER A 98 1.60 -0.14 27.41
N ILE A 99 2.14 -1.32 27.70
CA ILE A 99 2.35 -1.79 29.08
C ILE A 99 3.45 -0.97 29.78
N LEU A 100 4.54 -0.65 29.08
CA LEU A 100 5.62 0.17 29.64
C LEU A 100 5.14 1.58 29.99
N ILE A 101 4.31 2.20 29.14
CA ILE A 101 3.68 3.50 29.44
C ILE A 101 2.80 3.38 30.69
N ALA A 102 1.96 2.34 30.80
CA ALA A 102 1.13 2.10 31.97
C ALA A 102 1.98 2.01 33.26
N ILE A 103 3.05 1.21 33.23
CA ILE A 103 3.97 1.06 34.35
C ILE A 103 4.60 2.42 34.71
N ALA A 104 5.14 3.13 33.72
CA ALA A 104 5.78 4.44 33.93
C ALA A 104 4.84 5.45 34.61
N CYS A 105 3.56 5.48 34.22
CA CYS A 105 2.60 6.40 34.83
C CYS A 105 2.22 5.99 36.26
N LEU A 106 2.16 4.69 36.56
CA LEU A 106 1.67 4.19 37.85
C LEU A 106 2.73 4.18 38.96
N ILE A 107 4.02 4.12 38.61
CA ILE A 107 5.13 4.06 39.57
C ILE A 107 5.43 5.39 40.25
N ASP A 108 4.96 6.51 39.69
CA ASP A 108 5.15 7.84 40.26
C ASP A 108 4.47 7.97 41.63
N ALA A 109 5.14 8.65 42.55
CA ALA A 109 4.61 8.91 43.88
C ALA A 109 3.38 9.83 43.81
N ASN A 110 3.45 10.86 42.95
CA ASN A 110 2.33 11.75 42.69
C ASN A 110 1.51 11.27 41.47
N ALA A 111 0.28 10.82 41.72
CA ALA A 111 -0.62 10.33 40.67
C ALA A 111 -1.02 11.41 39.65
N ALA A 112 -0.90 12.70 39.99
CA ALA A 112 -1.13 13.79 39.04
C ALA A 112 -0.04 13.85 37.94
N ILE A 113 1.21 13.48 38.25
CA ILE A 113 2.28 13.38 37.25
C ILE A 113 2.02 12.18 36.33
N GLY A 114 1.62 11.05 36.90
CA GLY A 114 1.19 9.90 36.12
C GLY A 114 0.04 10.23 35.17
N LEU A 115 -0.89 11.10 35.58
CA LEU A 115 -2.00 11.57 34.74
C LEU A 115 -1.52 12.41 33.56
N VAL A 116 -0.50 13.26 33.75
CA VAL A 116 0.18 13.97 32.65
C VAL A 116 0.92 12.98 31.74
N GLY A 117 1.63 12.02 32.33
CA GLY A 117 2.37 10.96 31.62
C GLY A 117 1.48 10.07 30.74
N ALA A 118 0.21 9.89 31.11
CA ALA A 118 -0.76 9.14 30.33
C ALA A 118 -0.94 9.70 28.91
N GLY A 119 -0.60 10.98 28.68
CA GLY A 119 -0.53 11.58 27.33
C GLY A 119 0.33 10.78 26.33
N ALA A 120 1.31 9.99 26.78
CA ALA A 120 2.09 9.11 25.91
C ALA A 120 1.24 8.06 25.16
N PHE A 121 0.08 7.64 25.70
CA PHE A 121 -0.86 6.77 24.99
C PHE A 121 -1.46 7.44 23.75
N VAL A 122 -1.53 8.78 23.69
CA VAL A 122 -1.97 9.48 22.47
C VAL A 122 -1.02 9.20 21.31
N VAL A 123 0.28 9.18 21.57
CA VAL A 123 1.28 8.94 20.52
C VAL A 123 1.21 7.51 20.01
N VAL A 124 1.10 6.54 20.92
CA VAL A 124 0.95 5.12 20.54
C VAL A 124 -0.38 4.87 19.85
N ALA A 125 -1.47 5.49 20.29
CA ALA A 125 -2.78 5.37 19.65
C ALA A 125 -2.79 6.00 18.24
N ALA A 126 -2.14 7.16 18.05
CA ALA A 126 -1.99 7.79 16.74
C ALA A 126 -1.23 6.87 15.77
N PHE A 127 -0.08 6.35 16.20
CA PHE A 127 0.71 5.41 15.40
C PHE A 127 -0.09 4.15 15.05
N THR A 128 -0.79 3.58 16.04
CA THR A 128 -1.58 2.35 15.84
C THR A 128 -2.78 2.59 14.93
N ALA A 129 -3.47 3.73 15.08
CA ALA A 129 -4.58 4.12 14.22
C ALA A 129 -4.14 4.31 12.77
N MET A 130 -2.90 4.75 12.57
CA MET A 130 -2.34 4.89 11.23
C MET A 130 -1.95 3.54 10.63
N PHE A 131 -1.08 2.80 11.30
CA PHE A 131 -0.34 1.70 10.71
C PHE A 131 -0.96 0.31 10.92
N HIS A 132 -1.82 0.13 11.93
CA HIS A 132 -2.26 -1.20 12.35
C HIS A 132 -3.79 -1.37 12.36
N ASP A 133 -4.23 -2.59 12.63
CA ASP A 133 -5.64 -2.98 12.68
C ASP A 133 -6.40 -2.44 13.90
N GLY A 134 -7.73 -2.54 13.84
CA GLY A 134 -8.63 -2.07 14.88
C GLY A 134 -8.52 -2.82 16.22
N TRP A 135 -8.07 -4.09 16.22
CA TRP A 135 -7.92 -4.86 17.45
C TRP A 135 -6.72 -4.40 18.27
N LEU A 136 -5.59 -4.14 17.60
CA LEU A 136 -4.43 -3.58 18.29
C LEU A 136 -4.73 -2.18 18.83
N LEU A 137 -5.49 -1.37 18.09
CA LEU A 137 -5.94 -0.07 18.60
C LEU A 137 -6.85 -0.23 19.84
N ALA A 138 -7.83 -1.14 19.80
CA ALA A 138 -8.69 -1.42 20.93
C ALA A 138 -7.90 -1.89 22.17
N TYR A 139 -6.85 -2.69 21.97
CA TYR A 139 -5.91 -3.07 23.02
C TYR A 139 -5.23 -1.84 23.64
N THR A 140 -4.68 -0.93 22.83
CA THR A 140 -4.02 0.29 23.37
C THR A 140 -5.00 1.17 24.16
N TRP A 141 -6.26 1.26 23.71
CA TRP A 141 -7.32 1.98 24.42
C TRP A 141 -7.72 1.31 25.73
N LEU A 142 -7.79 -0.02 25.77
CA LEU A 142 -8.09 -0.75 26.99
C LEU A 142 -7.00 -0.52 28.05
N VAL A 143 -5.73 -0.64 27.67
CA VAL A 143 -4.59 -0.40 28.58
C VAL A 143 -4.56 1.07 29.03
N GLY A 144 -4.78 2.02 28.11
CA GLY A 144 -4.85 3.44 28.41
C GLY A 144 -5.98 3.79 29.37
N ALA A 145 -7.19 3.28 29.12
CA ALA A 145 -8.36 3.50 29.96
C ALA A 145 -8.19 2.91 31.36
N ALA A 146 -7.63 1.70 31.47
CA ALA A 146 -7.33 1.07 32.76
C ALA A 146 -6.30 1.89 33.56
N THR A 147 -5.25 2.37 32.90
CA THR A 147 -4.22 3.23 33.52
C THR A 147 -4.83 4.55 34.00
N LEU A 148 -5.62 5.20 33.15
CA LEU A 148 -6.30 6.45 33.45
C LEU A 148 -7.26 6.31 34.63
N LEU A 149 -8.04 5.23 34.67
CA LEU A 149 -8.95 4.93 35.78
C LEU A 149 -8.18 4.75 37.10
N ALA A 150 -7.10 3.97 37.09
CA ALA A 150 -6.27 3.74 38.28
C ALA A 150 -5.66 5.05 38.82
N LEU A 151 -5.18 5.92 37.93
CA LEU A 151 -4.65 7.23 38.30
C LEU A 151 -5.75 8.17 38.79
N ALA A 152 -6.89 8.19 38.12
CA ALA A 152 -8.02 9.03 38.49
C ALA A 152 -8.53 8.67 39.89
N VAL A 153 -8.68 7.39 40.22
CA VAL A 153 -9.06 6.95 41.58
C VAL A 153 -8.07 7.46 42.62
N ARG A 154 -6.76 7.41 42.34
CA ARG A 154 -5.72 7.92 43.25
C ARG A 154 -5.79 9.45 43.41
N VAL A 155 -6.06 10.19 42.34
CA VAL A 155 -6.12 11.66 42.36
C VAL A 155 -7.45 12.17 42.96
N PHE A 156 -8.54 11.45 42.74
CA PHE A 156 -9.88 11.88 43.16
C PHE A 156 -10.01 12.10 44.67
N GLY A 157 -9.25 11.34 45.47
CA GLY A 157 -9.26 11.46 46.93
C GLY A 157 -8.73 12.79 47.46
N PHE A 158 -7.96 13.55 46.68
CA PHE A 158 -7.40 14.84 47.12
C PHE A 158 -7.63 16.00 46.14
N ALA A 159 -7.85 15.72 44.85
CA ALA A 159 -8.07 16.73 43.82
C ALA A 159 -9.06 16.24 42.74
N PRO A 160 -10.37 16.13 43.05
CA PRO A 160 -11.36 15.57 42.13
C PRO A 160 -11.48 16.37 40.83
N ALA A 161 -11.35 17.70 40.88
CA ALA A 161 -11.36 18.55 39.69
C ALA A 161 -10.20 18.22 38.72
N VAL A 162 -9.00 17.93 39.25
CA VAL A 162 -7.83 17.55 38.45
C VAL A 162 -8.03 16.19 37.80
N ALA A 163 -8.61 15.23 38.53
CA ALA A 163 -8.93 13.91 37.98
C ALA A 163 -9.94 14.02 36.83
N ILE A 164 -11.03 14.76 37.02
CA ILE A 164 -12.06 14.98 35.99
C ILE A 164 -11.46 15.69 34.76
N ALA A 165 -10.70 16.77 34.97
CA ALA A 165 -10.07 17.51 33.88
C ALA A 165 -9.07 16.65 33.10
N GLY A 166 -8.26 15.84 33.77
CA GLY A 166 -7.30 14.96 33.12
C GLY A 166 -7.96 13.83 32.33
N ILE A 167 -9.03 13.22 32.86
CA ILE A 167 -9.83 12.24 32.10
C ILE A 167 -10.40 12.90 30.84
N ALA A 168 -11.08 14.03 31.00
CA ALA A 168 -11.72 14.74 29.89
C ALA A 168 -10.69 15.12 28.81
N LEU A 169 -9.55 15.71 29.22
CA LEU A 169 -8.48 16.09 28.31
C LEU A 169 -7.90 14.88 27.55
N PHE A 170 -7.61 13.79 28.27
CA PHE A 170 -7.11 12.56 27.66
C PHE A 170 -8.09 12.01 26.62
N THR A 171 -9.37 11.87 26.99
CA THR A 171 -10.40 11.33 26.11
C THR A 171 -10.60 12.20 24.87
N ILE A 172 -10.66 13.53 25.04
CA ILE A 172 -10.85 14.47 23.92
C ILE A 172 -9.66 14.42 22.97
N ILE A 173 -8.43 14.53 23.48
CA ILE A 173 -7.22 14.51 22.64
C ILE A 173 -7.11 13.17 21.92
N ASN A 174 -7.26 12.05 22.64
CA ASN A 174 -7.09 10.74 22.03
C ASN A 174 -8.16 10.47 20.95
N ALA A 175 -9.43 10.80 21.25
CA ALA A 175 -10.52 10.67 20.29
C ALA A 175 -10.29 11.54 19.05
N PHE A 176 -9.88 12.80 19.24
CA PHE A 176 -9.61 13.71 18.14
C PHE A 176 -8.44 13.23 17.27
N VAL A 177 -7.31 12.83 17.88
CA VAL A 177 -6.14 12.35 17.14
C VAL A 177 -6.47 11.08 16.36
N VAL A 178 -7.14 10.10 16.98
CA VAL A 178 -7.55 8.88 16.28
C VAL A 178 -8.55 9.20 15.16
N PHE A 179 -9.50 10.12 15.40
CA PHE A 179 -10.43 10.58 14.38
C PHE A 179 -9.69 11.21 13.20
N ILE A 180 -8.74 12.11 13.43
CA ILE A 180 -7.94 12.74 12.37
C ILE A 180 -7.09 11.73 11.64
N CYS A 181 -6.33 10.87 12.33
CA CYS A 181 -5.52 9.83 11.71
C CYS A 181 -6.38 8.92 10.81
N ARG A 182 -7.53 8.48 11.30
CA ARG A 182 -8.46 7.65 10.53
C ARG A 182 -9.17 8.41 9.42
N SER A 183 -9.46 9.68 9.60
CA SER A 183 -10.09 10.51 8.58
C SER A 183 -9.11 10.82 7.45
N VAL A 184 -7.86 11.17 7.77
CA VAL A 184 -6.79 11.34 6.78
C VAL A 184 -6.58 10.05 6.01
N ILE A 185 -6.49 8.91 6.71
CA ILE A 185 -6.37 7.62 6.02
C ILE A 185 -7.58 7.38 5.14
N ARG A 186 -8.80 7.53 5.67
CA ARG A 186 -10.00 7.37 4.86
C ARG A 186 -9.98 8.29 3.66
N LEU A 187 -9.66 9.57 3.79
CA LEU A 187 -9.56 10.52 2.68
C LEU A 187 -8.52 10.09 1.64
N VAL A 188 -7.36 9.60 2.08
CA VAL A 188 -6.35 9.03 1.17
C VAL A 188 -6.82 7.71 0.55
N ASP A 189 -7.69 6.99 1.25
CA ASP A 189 -8.30 5.70 0.90
C ASP A 189 -9.64 5.88 0.15
N THR A 190 -10.13 7.11 -0.09
CA THR A 190 -11.44 7.37 -0.73
C THR A 190 -11.32 7.59 -2.24
N ASP A 191 -10.12 7.81 -2.81
CA ASP A 191 -9.95 8.12 -4.25
C ASP A 191 -8.96 7.22 -5.00
N VAL A 192 -8.63 6.05 -4.48
CA VAL A 192 -7.97 4.99 -5.27
C VAL A 192 -8.67 3.68 -4.96
N PRO A 193 -9.50 3.14 -5.88
CA PRO A 193 -9.95 1.76 -5.77
C PRO A 193 -8.73 0.89 -5.51
N TYR A 194 -8.79 0.10 -4.44
CA TYR A 194 -7.74 -0.84 -4.08
C TYR A 194 -7.20 -1.54 -5.34
N GLY A 195 -5.92 -1.32 -5.60
CA GLY A 195 -5.25 -1.98 -6.71
C GLY A 195 -5.38 -1.30 -8.06
N GLU A 196 -5.58 0.02 -8.20
CA GLU A 196 -5.37 0.63 -9.53
C GLU A 196 -3.90 0.71 -9.93
N LEU A 197 -3.00 0.97 -8.98
CA LEU A 197 -1.57 1.12 -9.24
C LEU A 197 -0.75 0.06 -8.51
N GLU A 198 0.24 -0.51 -9.20
CA GLU A 198 1.20 -1.45 -8.66
C GLU A 198 2.21 -0.69 -7.76
N PRO A 199 2.39 -1.09 -6.48
CA PRO A 199 3.11 -0.28 -5.49
C PRO A 199 4.59 -0.03 -5.78
N LEU A 200 5.25 -0.89 -6.55
CA LEU A 200 6.67 -0.75 -6.83
C LEU A 200 6.92 0.23 -7.97
N THR A 201 6.23 0.03 -9.09
CA THR A 201 6.42 0.75 -10.36
C THR A 201 5.57 2.00 -10.47
N GLY A 202 4.46 2.08 -9.71
CA GLY A 202 3.47 3.16 -9.82
C GLY A 202 2.69 3.13 -11.13
N LEU A 203 2.76 2.03 -11.90
CA LEU A 203 1.98 1.79 -13.11
C LEU A 203 0.64 1.15 -12.78
N LEU A 204 -0.30 1.08 -13.73
CA LEU A 204 -1.58 0.44 -13.49
C LEU A 204 -1.42 -1.05 -13.17
N THR A 205 -2.34 -1.62 -12.40
CA THR A 205 -2.51 -3.06 -12.29
C THR A 205 -3.26 -3.61 -13.50
N ARG A 206 -3.37 -4.93 -13.57
CA ARG A 206 -4.15 -5.61 -14.61
C ARG A 206 -5.61 -5.19 -14.60
N ASP A 207 -6.25 -5.13 -13.45
CA ASP A 207 -7.69 -4.84 -13.36
C ASP A 207 -7.98 -3.41 -13.81
N ALA A 208 -7.17 -2.44 -13.37
CA ALA A 208 -7.33 -1.04 -13.76
C ALA A 208 -6.93 -0.75 -15.21
N PHE A 209 -6.02 -1.55 -15.77
CA PHE A 209 -5.78 -1.56 -17.21
C PHE A 209 -7.05 -1.95 -17.95
N SER A 210 -7.65 -3.10 -17.59
CA SER A 210 -8.86 -3.61 -18.22
C SER A 210 -10.02 -2.62 -18.13
N ASP A 211 -10.23 -1.98 -16.97
CA ASP A 211 -11.26 -0.95 -16.79
C ASP A 211 -11.07 0.27 -17.71
N ARG A 212 -9.82 0.75 -17.84
CA ARG A 212 -9.51 1.89 -18.72
C ARG A 212 -9.65 1.53 -20.19
N VAL A 213 -9.21 0.36 -20.60
CA VAL A 213 -9.35 -0.10 -21.98
C VAL A 213 -10.82 -0.35 -22.32
N ALA A 214 -11.59 -0.96 -21.42
CA ALA A 214 -13.03 -1.14 -21.56
C ALA A 214 -13.75 0.22 -21.78
N THR A 215 -13.30 1.26 -21.08
CA THR A 215 -13.80 2.62 -21.28
C THR A 215 -13.46 3.19 -22.67
N ILE A 216 -12.26 2.90 -23.21
CA ILE A 216 -11.87 3.29 -24.57
C ILE A 216 -12.77 2.61 -25.60
N VAL A 217 -12.96 1.29 -25.47
CA VAL A 217 -13.84 0.49 -26.34
C VAL A 217 -15.28 1.01 -26.31
N ALA A 218 -15.80 1.34 -25.12
CA ALA A 218 -17.18 1.82 -24.97
C ALA A 218 -17.41 3.24 -25.51
N ARG A 219 -16.40 4.12 -25.43
CA ARG A 219 -16.53 5.54 -25.82
C ARG A 219 -16.34 5.77 -27.31
N ASP A 220 -15.50 4.98 -27.95
CA ASP A 220 -14.96 5.33 -29.23
C ASP A 220 -15.68 4.60 -30.38
N ARG A 221 -16.56 5.35 -31.05
CA ARG A 221 -17.43 4.86 -32.14
C ARG A 221 -16.90 5.20 -33.53
N VAL A 222 -15.61 5.56 -33.66
CA VAL A 222 -15.03 5.99 -34.93
C VAL A 222 -14.64 4.77 -35.77
N ASN A 223 -15.19 4.68 -36.98
CA ASN A 223 -15.09 3.50 -37.86
C ASN A 223 -13.68 3.18 -38.41
N ASP A 224 -12.67 4.03 -38.17
CA ASP A 224 -11.34 3.92 -38.77
C ASP A 224 -10.20 3.86 -37.72
N ARG A 225 -10.46 3.27 -36.55
CA ARG A 225 -9.43 3.02 -35.52
C ARG A 225 -9.30 1.56 -35.15
N PHE A 226 -8.08 1.17 -34.81
CA PHE A 226 -7.70 -0.13 -34.27
C PHE A 226 -7.26 0.05 -32.82
N LEU A 227 -7.76 -0.82 -31.94
CA LEU A 227 -7.19 -0.99 -30.61
C LEU A 227 -5.99 -1.92 -30.72
N ALA A 228 -4.83 -1.45 -30.25
CA ALA A 228 -3.65 -2.27 -30.07
C ALA A 228 -3.51 -2.64 -28.61
N ILE A 229 -3.47 -3.94 -28.31
CA ILE A 229 -3.02 -4.48 -27.03
C ILE A 229 -1.61 -5.03 -27.23
N VAL A 230 -0.65 -4.51 -26.46
CA VAL A 230 0.76 -4.87 -26.54
C VAL A 230 1.22 -5.39 -25.19
N VAL A 231 1.74 -6.61 -25.17
CA VAL A 231 2.41 -7.20 -24.01
C VAL A 231 3.91 -7.08 -24.23
N VAL A 232 4.62 -6.47 -23.28
CA VAL A 232 6.09 -6.40 -23.25
C VAL A 232 6.59 -7.27 -22.10
N SER A 233 7.29 -8.36 -22.41
CA SER A 233 7.84 -9.26 -21.40
C SER A 233 9.37 -9.24 -21.45
N LEU A 234 10.02 -8.89 -20.33
CA LEU A 234 11.48 -8.79 -20.27
C LEU A 234 12.11 -10.18 -20.36
N ASP A 235 13.08 -10.34 -21.25
CA ASP A 235 13.85 -11.57 -21.38
C ASP A 235 14.95 -11.61 -20.30
N SER A 236 15.26 -12.82 -19.81
CA SER A 236 16.32 -13.06 -18.82
C SER A 236 16.18 -12.27 -17.51
N PHE A 237 15.00 -11.75 -17.18
CA PHE A 237 14.76 -11.03 -15.92
C PHE A 237 15.01 -11.93 -14.69
N SER A 238 14.60 -13.20 -14.76
CA SER A 238 14.87 -14.19 -13.71
C SER A 238 16.37 -14.44 -13.50
N LEU A 239 17.19 -14.31 -14.55
CA LEU A 239 18.64 -14.41 -14.44
C LEU A 239 19.23 -13.17 -13.76
N LEU A 240 18.69 -11.98 -14.05
CA LEU A 240 19.08 -10.74 -13.37
C LEU A 240 18.82 -10.83 -11.86
N THR A 241 17.62 -11.26 -11.46
CA THR A 241 17.26 -11.43 -10.04
C THR A 241 18.11 -12.51 -9.39
N ALA A 242 18.36 -13.64 -10.07
CA ALA A 242 19.23 -14.70 -9.55
C ALA A 242 20.69 -14.24 -9.33
N MET A 243 21.23 -13.39 -10.19
CA MET A 243 22.62 -12.95 -10.11
C MET A 243 22.84 -11.73 -9.19
N ARG A 244 21.88 -10.81 -9.13
CA ARG A 244 22.03 -9.51 -8.45
C ARG A 244 21.06 -9.26 -7.30
N GLY A 245 20.12 -10.18 -7.09
CA GLY A 245 19.12 -10.11 -6.03
C GLY A 245 17.91 -9.25 -6.37
N ASP A 246 16.90 -9.37 -5.52
CA ASP A 246 15.57 -8.76 -5.73
C ASP A 246 15.60 -7.23 -5.77
N ALA A 247 16.54 -6.60 -5.07
CA ALA A 247 16.68 -5.14 -5.06
C ALA A 247 17.01 -4.58 -6.45
N ASP A 248 17.96 -5.21 -7.15
CA ASP A 248 18.34 -4.82 -8.51
C ASP A 248 17.24 -5.16 -9.52
N GLY A 249 16.57 -6.30 -9.35
CA GLY A 249 15.38 -6.64 -10.14
C GLY A 249 14.27 -5.59 -10.01
N ASN A 250 13.99 -5.15 -8.79
CA ASN A 250 13.01 -4.11 -8.51
C ASN A 250 13.42 -2.76 -9.11
N GLN A 251 14.70 -2.39 -9.03
CA GLN A 251 15.21 -1.17 -9.66
C GLN A 251 15.08 -1.24 -11.19
N ALA A 252 15.31 -2.41 -11.79
CA ALA A 252 15.12 -2.62 -13.22
C ALA A 252 13.66 -2.43 -13.63
N ARG A 253 12.71 -3.00 -12.86
CA ARG A 253 11.27 -2.84 -13.10
C ARG A 253 10.85 -1.38 -13.09
N VAL A 254 11.26 -0.62 -12.06
CA VAL A 254 10.94 0.81 -11.95
C VAL A 254 11.54 1.61 -13.10
N ALA A 255 12.83 1.39 -13.41
CA ALA A 255 13.51 2.15 -14.45
C ALA A 255 12.95 1.88 -15.85
N ILE A 256 12.57 0.64 -16.14
CA ILE A 256 12.00 0.27 -17.44
C ILE A 256 10.56 0.77 -17.55
N GLY A 257 9.74 0.58 -16.52
CA GLY A 257 8.37 1.09 -16.49
C GLY A 257 8.30 2.60 -16.73
N HIS A 258 9.18 3.37 -16.08
CA HIS A 258 9.28 4.82 -16.29
C HIS A 258 9.69 5.20 -17.72
N ARG A 259 10.65 4.47 -18.32
CA ARG A 259 11.06 4.78 -19.69
C ARG A 259 10.01 4.39 -20.72
N ILE A 260 9.27 3.31 -20.48
CA ILE A 260 8.14 2.94 -21.33
C ILE A 260 7.09 4.05 -21.28
N SER A 261 6.73 4.57 -20.09
CA SER A 261 5.74 5.64 -19.97
C SER A 261 6.14 6.92 -20.71
N GLU A 262 7.43 7.28 -20.72
CA GLU A 262 7.97 8.42 -21.49
C GLU A 262 7.90 8.23 -23.02
N THR A 263 7.96 6.98 -23.47
CA THR A 263 7.90 6.63 -24.91
C THR A 263 6.47 6.64 -25.45
N LEU A 264 5.49 6.42 -24.59
CA LEU A 264 4.08 6.32 -24.95
C LEU A 264 3.41 7.69 -25.14
N ARG A 265 2.31 7.70 -25.91
CA ARG A 265 1.47 8.88 -26.08
C ARG A 265 0.61 9.11 -24.83
N ARG A 266 0.11 10.33 -24.66
CA ARG A 266 -0.72 10.71 -23.50
C ARG A 266 -1.99 9.86 -23.35
N ASP A 267 -2.54 9.38 -24.46
CA ASP A 267 -3.80 8.63 -24.47
C ASP A 267 -3.58 7.12 -24.37
N ALA A 268 -2.32 6.65 -24.37
CA ALA A 268 -2.00 5.25 -24.18
C ALA A 268 -2.13 4.86 -22.70
N VAL A 269 -2.61 3.64 -22.46
CA VAL A 269 -2.75 3.06 -21.12
C VAL A 269 -1.56 2.13 -20.87
N LEU A 270 -0.89 2.26 -19.73
CA LEU A 270 0.26 1.44 -19.36
C LEU A 270 0.05 0.79 -17.99
N ALA A 271 0.27 -0.53 -17.93
CA ALA A 271 0.16 -1.32 -16.71
C ALA A 271 1.33 -2.28 -16.54
N HIS A 272 1.48 -2.79 -15.32
CA HIS A 272 2.44 -3.80 -14.94
C HIS A 272 1.70 -4.98 -14.29
N ILE A 273 1.77 -6.16 -14.89
CA ILE A 273 0.85 -7.28 -14.61
C ILE A 273 1.52 -8.56 -14.07
N GLY A 274 2.85 -8.60 -14.05
CA GLY A 274 3.62 -9.76 -13.59
C GLY A 274 5.04 -9.34 -13.24
N GLU A 275 5.94 -10.24 -12.85
CA GLU A 275 7.29 -9.85 -12.40
C GLU A 275 8.11 -9.09 -13.45
N SER A 276 7.86 -9.37 -14.74
CA SER A 276 8.62 -8.83 -15.87
C SER A 276 7.74 -8.37 -17.03
N GLU A 277 6.44 -8.19 -16.78
CA GLU A 277 5.42 -8.02 -17.84
C GLU A 277 4.69 -6.69 -17.72
N TYR A 278 4.64 -5.97 -18.84
CA TYR A 278 3.95 -4.70 -19.00
C TYR A 278 2.86 -4.83 -20.06
N LEU A 279 1.70 -4.22 -19.82
CA LEU A 279 0.64 -4.07 -20.81
C LEU A 279 0.60 -2.64 -21.31
N VAL A 280 0.44 -2.47 -22.61
CA VAL A 280 0.17 -1.20 -23.26
C VAL A 280 -1.09 -1.34 -24.09
N ALA A 281 -2.01 -0.38 -23.95
CA ALA A 281 -3.11 -0.18 -24.89
C ALA A 281 -2.95 1.17 -25.58
N ASP A 282 -3.05 1.18 -26.90
CA ASP A 282 -3.03 2.40 -27.70
C ASP A 282 -4.01 2.27 -28.87
N THR A 283 -4.38 3.39 -29.49
CA THR A 283 -5.27 3.41 -30.66
C THR A 283 -4.53 3.92 -31.89
N PHE A 284 -4.70 3.20 -33.01
CA PHE A 284 -4.03 3.48 -34.27
C PHE A 284 -5.03 3.63 -35.42
N HIS A 285 -4.65 4.40 -36.44
CA HIS A 285 -5.36 4.47 -37.71
C HIS A 285 -4.86 3.42 -38.73
N THR A 286 -3.90 2.60 -38.31
CA THR A 286 -3.23 1.61 -39.16
C THR A 286 -3.15 0.29 -38.40
N THR A 287 -3.09 -0.81 -39.15
CA THR A 287 -2.79 -2.16 -38.64
C THR A 287 -1.29 -2.40 -38.46
N ASP A 288 -0.47 -1.34 -38.50
CA ASP A 288 0.97 -1.43 -38.33
C ASP A 288 1.41 -0.83 -36.99
N ALA A 289 1.81 -1.70 -36.07
CA ALA A 289 2.35 -1.33 -34.76
C ALA A 289 3.89 -1.35 -34.72
N THR A 290 4.58 -1.56 -35.85
CA THR A 290 6.04 -1.76 -35.92
C THR A 290 6.80 -0.58 -35.30
N VAL A 291 6.37 0.65 -35.57
CA VAL A 291 7.02 1.85 -35.01
C VAL A 291 6.94 1.88 -33.48
N LEU A 292 5.82 1.46 -32.89
CA LEU A 292 5.68 1.39 -31.43
C LEU A 292 6.57 0.28 -30.86
N THR A 293 6.54 -0.91 -31.47
CA THR A 293 7.30 -2.05 -30.94
C THR A 293 8.81 -1.86 -31.07
N GLU A 294 9.30 -1.26 -32.16
CA GLU A 294 10.71 -0.87 -32.29
C GLU A 294 11.15 0.12 -31.22
N ARG A 295 10.31 1.12 -30.91
CA ARG A 295 10.58 2.07 -29.83
C ARG A 295 10.61 1.37 -28.46
N LEU A 296 9.70 0.44 -28.20
CA LEU A 296 9.67 -0.34 -26.97
C LEU A 296 10.93 -1.23 -26.83
N HIS A 297 11.32 -1.93 -27.90
CA HIS A 297 12.59 -2.68 -27.94
C HIS A 297 13.79 -1.79 -27.63
N HIS A 298 13.87 -0.63 -28.29
CA HIS A 298 14.94 0.34 -28.05
C HIS A 298 14.96 0.84 -26.60
N THR A 299 13.78 1.13 -26.04
CA THR A 299 13.59 1.62 -24.67
C THR A 299 14.10 0.61 -23.64
N VAL A 300 13.73 -0.66 -23.79
CA VAL A 300 14.17 -1.75 -22.90
C VAL A 300 15.67 -1.98 -23.02
N ARG A 301 16.19 -2.04 -24.26
CA ARG A 301 17.62 -2.31 -24.54
C ARG A 301 18.56 -1.22 -24.02
N THR A 302 18.11 0.03 -24.04
CA THR A 302 18.90 1.18 -23.56
C THR A 302 18.72 1.47 -22.07
N SER A 303 17.92 0.66 -21.37
CA SER A 303 17.80 0.75 -19.91
C SER A 303 19.11 0.39 -19.21
N PRO A 304 19.34 0.86 -17.96
CA PRO A 304 20.60 0.61 -17.22
C PRO A 304 20.97 -0.88 -17.08
N HIS A 305 19.97 -1.76 -17.12
CA HIS A 305 20.11 -3.20 -16.91
C HIS A 305 20.32 -3.99 -18.22
N ARG A 306 20.27 -3.31 -19.38
CA ARG A 306 20.53 -3.87 -20.73
C ARG A 306 19.78 -5.18 -21.02
N LEU A 307 18.54 -5.27 -20.54
CA LEU A 307 17.65 -6.39 -20.84
C LEU A 307 17.16 -6.31 -22.29
N THR A 308 16.68 -7.44 -22.82
CA THR A 308 15.87 -7.48 -24.04
C THR A 308 14.41 -7.75 -23.67
N ALA A 309 13.50 -7.61 -24.62
CA ALA A 309 12.10 -7.94 -24.42
C ALA A 309 11.56 -8.74 -25.60
N SER A 310 10.63 -9.63 -25.31
CA SER A 310 9.75 -10.27 -26.29
C SER A 310 8.40 -9.56 -26.25
N ILE A 311 7.87 -9.18 -27.42
CA ILE A 311 6.68 -8.34 -27.53
C ILE A 311 5.57 -9.05 -28.31
N GLY A 312 4.39 -9.16 -27.73
CA GLY A 312 3.19 -9.67 -28.39
C GLY A 312 2.21 -8.53 -28.65
N VAL A 313 1.71 -8.42 -29.88
CA VAL A 313 0.77 -7.38 -30.30
C VAL A 313 -0.50 -8.00 -30.83
N VAL A 314 -1.64 -7.43 -30.47
CA VAL A 314 -2.93 -7.72 -31.07
C VAL A 314 -3.56 -6.42 -31.52
N LEU A 315 -3.99 -6.36 -32.78
CA LEU A 315 -4.64 -5.21 -33.38
C LEU A 315 -6.05 -5.58 -33.81
N THR A 316 -7.06 -4.92 -33.25
CA THR A 316 -8.48 -5.24 -33.54
C THR A 316 -9.22 -3.97 -33.94
N PRO A 317 -10.00 -3.99 -35.05
CA PRO A 317 -10.88 -2.88 -35.41
C PRO A 317 -11.82 -2.53 -34.26
N LEU A 318 -11.87 -1.26 -33.88
CA LEU A 318 -12.62 -0.83 -32.69
C LEU A 318 -14.12 -1.02 -32.87
N ASN A 319 -14.61 -0.88 -34.11
CA ASN A 319 -16.03 -1.07 -34.47
C ASN A 319 -16.54 -2.50 -34.20
N GLN A 320 -15.68 -3.52 -34.27
CA GLN A 320 -16.06 -4.90 -33.97
C GLN A 320 -16.23 -5.15 -32.46
N LEU A 321 -15.59 -4.32 -31.63
CA LEU A 321 -15.64 -4.46 -30.18
C LEU A 321 -16.85 -3.77 -29.55
N VAL A 322 -17.51 -2.88 -30.30
CA VAL A 322 -18.68 -2.14 -29.82
C VAL A 322 -19.87 -3.09 -29.70
N GLY A 323 -20.60 -3.01 -28.57
CA GLY A 323 -21.81 -3.82 -28.31
C GLY A 323 -21.55 -5.12 -27.55
N HIS A 324 -20.29 -5.48 -27.32
CA HIS A 324 -19.90 -6.66 -26.57
C HIS A 324 -19.46 -6.30 -25.14
N PRO A 325 -19.51 -7.23 -24.17
CA PRO A 325 -18.97 -7.03 -22.83
C PRO A 325 -17.49 -6.62 -22.90
N PRO A 326 -17.16 -5.36 -22.57
CA PRO A 326 -15.85 -4.82 -22.91
C PRO A 326 -14.72 -5.45 -22.09
N HIS A 327 -15.00 -5.93 -20.87
CA HIS A 327 -14.04 -6.63 -20.03
C HIS A 327 -13.64 -7.99 -20.60
N ASP A 328 -14.60 -8.79 -21.08
CA ASP A 328 -14.34 -10.14 -21.61
C ASP A 328 -13.53 -10.06 -22.91
N VAL A 329 -13.88 -9.12 -23.78
CA VAL A 329 -13.13 -8.81 -25.01
C VAL A 329 -11.69 -8.42 -24.69
N VAL A 330 -11.48 -7.52 -23.72
CA VAL A 330 -10.13 -7.07 -23.35
C VAL A 330 -9.29 -8.21 -22.78
N GLU A 331 -9.87 -9.07 -21.95
CA GLU A 331 -9.19 -10.23 -21.38
C GLU A 331 -8.80 -11.25 -22.47
N GLU A 332 -9.67 -11.46 -23.47
CA GLU A 332 -9.37 -12.32 -24.63
C GLU A 332 -8.22 -11.73 -25.48
N LEU A 333 -8.24 -10.42 -25.75
CA LEU A 333 -7.16 -9.73 -26.47
C LEU A 333 -5.82 -9.81 -25.74
N ILE A 334 -5.82 -9.65 -24.41
CA ILE A 334 -4.63 -9.83 -23.57
C ILE A 334 -4.12 -11.26 -23.68
N THR A 335 -5.02 -12.26 -23.65
CA THR A 335 -4.65 -13.68 -23.77
C THR A 335 -3.98 -14.00 -25.10
N ILE A 336 -4.51 -13.46 -26.20
CA ILE A 336 -3.90 -13.61 -27.54
C ILE A 336 -2.53 -12.92 -27.57
N ALA A 337 -2.40 -11.72 -27.01
CA ALA A 337 -1.12 -11.00 -26.95
C ALA A 337 -0.07 -11.74 -26.11
N MET A 338 -0.46 -12.36 -24.99
CA MET A 338 0.41 -13.21 -24.17
C MET A 338 0.86 -14.46 -24.94
N THR A 339 -0.02 -15.04 -25.75
CA THR A 339 0.33 -16.18 -26.62
C THR A 339 1.38 -15.76 -27.66
N ASN A 340 1.26 -14.56 -28.23
CA ASN A 340 2.26 -14.00 -29.14
C ASN A 340 3.63 -13.81 -28.46
N VAL A 341 3.66 -13.37 -27.20
CA VAL A 341 4.92 -13.31 -26.41
C VAL A 341 5.50 -14.70 -26.21
N TYR A 342 4.68 -15.69 -25.86
CA TYR A 342 5.14 -17.06 -25.68
C TYR A 342 5.79 -17.61 -26.96
N THR A 343 5.15 -17.42 -28.12
CA THR A 343 5.74 -17.80 -29.42
C THR A 343 7.04 -17.06 -29.70
N ALA A 344 7.09 -15.74 -29.45
CA ALA A 344 8.31 -14.94 -29.62
C ALA A 344 9.48 -15.46 -28.78
N ARG A 345 9.21 -15.92 -27.54
CA ARG A 345 10.21 -16.53 -26.66
C ARG A 345 10.70 -17.89 -27.17
N MET A 346 9.80 -18.70 -27.71
CA MET A 346 10.15 -20.00 -28.30
C MET A 346 11.05 -19.85 -29.53
N ASP A 347 10.92 -18.75 -30.27
CA ASP A 347 11.73 -18.45 -31.47
C ASP A 347 13.08 -17.77 -31.16
N GLY A 348 13.52 -17.79 -29.89
CA GLY A 348 14.81 -17.22 -29.46
C GLY A 348 14.71 -15.88 -28.74
N GLY A 349 13.50 -15.37 -28.47
CA GLY A 349 13.27 -14.12 -27.75
C GLY A 349 13.62 -12.88 -28.58
N HIS A 350 13.66 -11.71 -27.92
CA HIS A 350 14.01 -10.41 -28.53
C HIS A 350 13.27 -10.11 -29.86
N SER A 351 12.03 -10.56 -30.00
CA SER A 351 11.27 -10.43 -31.23
C SER A 351 9.85 -9.94 -30.96
N THR A 352 9.17 -9.52 -32.03
CA THR A 352 7.78 -9.10 -31.99
C THR A 352 6.92 -10.06 -32.79
N ARG A 353 5.79 -10.48 -32.20
CA ARG A 353 4.74 -11.24 -32.88
C ARG A 353 3.45 -10.45 -32.87
N THR A 354 2.83 -10.31 -34.04
CA THR A 354 1.63 -9.48 -34.23
C THR A 354 0.50 -10.32 -34.80
N THR A 355 -0.67 -10.23 -34.18
CA THR A 355 -1.93 -10.77 -34.71
C THR A 355 -2.85 -9.61 -35.07
N ALA A 356 -3.27 -9.53 -36.33
CA ALA A 356 -4.21 -8.53 -36.79
C ALA A 356 -5.59 -9.16 -36.98
N ASN A 357 -6.62 -8.51 -36.44
CA ASN A 357 -8.03 -8.87 -36.53
C ASN A 357 -8.29 -10.36 -36.17
N PRO A 358 -7.94 -10.82 -34.95
CA PRO A 358 -8.22 -12.18 -34.54
C PRO A 358 -9.73 -12.44 -34.49
N ARG A 359 -10.14 -13.68 -34.71
CA ARG A 359 -11.49 -14.12 -34.34
C ARG A 359 -11.56 -14.21 -32.82
N LEU A 360 -12.55 -13.57 -32.24
CA LEU A 360 -12.78 -13.51 -30.80
C LEU A 360 -13.99 -14.39 -30.47
N THR A 361 -13.77 -15.35 -29.58
CA THR A 361 -14.78 -16.30 -29.09
C THR A 361 -15.87 -15.57 -28.31
N SER A 362 -15.52 -14.48 -27.61
CA SER A 362 -16.46 -13.61 -26.90
C SER A 362 -17.48 -12.92 -27.82
N LEU A 363 -17.24 -12.88 -29.13
CA LEU A 363 -18.20 -12.38 -30.13
C LEU A 363 -19.15 -13.48 -30.63
N GLU A 364 -18.79 -14.76 -30.52
CA GLU A 364 -19.59 -15.88 -31.05
C GLU A 364 -20.72 -16.30 -30.09
N ASP A 365 -20.51 -16.19 -28.77
CA ASP A 365 -21.51 -16.59 -27.77
C ASP A 365 -22.80 -15.73 -27.81
N LEU A 366 -22.70 -14.46 -28.23
CA LEU A 366 -23.83 -13.52 -28.26
C LEU A 366 -24.71 -13.63 -29.51
N ASP A 367 -24.17 -14.08 -30.65
CA ASP A 367 -24.95 -14.32 -31.86
C ASP A 367 -25.80 -15.60 -31.74
N SER A 368 -25.49 -16.49 -30.78
CA SER A 368 -26.23 -17.73 -30.55
C SER A 368 -27.45 -17.60 -29.62
N ASP A 369 -27.56 -16.49 -28.89
CA ASP A 369 -28.68 -16.20 -27.96
C ASP A 369 -29.82 -15.37 -28.61
N GLY A 370 -29.73 -15.08 -29.92
CA GLY A 370 -30.84 -14.54 -30.71
C GLY A 370 -31.91 -15.61 -30.98
N TRP A 371 -32.73 -15.90 -29.97
CA TRP A 371 -33.92 -16.75 -30.16
C TRP A 371 -34.90 -16.08 -31.14
N ASP A 372 -35.19 -16.83 -32.21
CA ASP A 372 -36.22 -16.60 -33.20
C ASP A 372 -37.55 -16.18 -32.56
N ASP A 373 -37.96 -14.93 -32.79
CA ASP A 373 -39.34 -14.49 -32.63
C ASP A 373 -40.14 -14.98 -33.86
N ASP A 374 -40.34 -16.29 -33.96
CA ASP A 374 -41.23 -16.91 -34.93
C ASP A 374 -42.59 -17.17 -34.25
N LEU A 375 -43.33 -16.08 -34.02
CA LEU A 375 -44.75 -16.10 -33.67
C LEU A 375 -45.54 -15.35 -34.74
N SER A 376 -45.81 -16.03 -35.87
CA SER A 376 -46.97 -15.72 -36.71
C SER A 376 -47.42 -16.92 -37.54
N ALA A 377 -48.48 -17.60 -37.08
CA ALA A 377 -49.71 -17.92 -37.83
C ALA A 377 -50.56 -18.96 -37.08
#